data_AF-A0A945E580-F1
#
_entry.id   AF-A0A945E580-F1
#
_cell.length_a   1.000
_cell.length_b   1.000
_cell.length_c   1.000
_cell.angle_alpha   90.00
_cell.angle_beta   90.00
_cell.angle_gamma   90.00
#
_symmetry.space_group_name_H-M   'P 1'
#
loop_
_entity.id
_entity.type
_entity.pdbx_description
1 polymer ?
#
loop_
_entity_poly.entity_id
_entity_poly.type
_entity_poly.pdbx_seq_one_letter_code
_entity_poly.pdbx_strand_id
1 'polypeptide(L)'
;MAPEFRTEETPPYGEVEQVSPLVRRVVANNPSRFTYHGSGTFIIGPATGGDVAIIDPGPADDDHVAALLRAVEGQSVTHLLITHTHPDHSPAAAAVKEATLFTGDHVMGWSTSVVPAPDGDLNDYLENLERLLDRPETTYRPTHGPAITDPIPYVTALIEHRRMRERQIVDALAGGPRGIISIV
;
A
#
# COMPACT_ATOMS: atom_id res chain seq x y z
N MET A 1 12.91 25.54 -40.13
CA MET A 1 11.50 25.89 -39.82
C MET A 1 11.31 25.61 -38.33
N ALA A 2 10.72 26.54 -37.57
CA ALA A 2 10.42 26.27 -36.16
C ALA A 2 9.30 25.21 -36.06
N PRO A 3 9.30 24.35 -35.04
CA PRO A 3 8.21 23.42 -34.82
C PRO A 3 6.91 24.18 -34.50
N GLU A 4 5.79 23.66 -34.96
CA GLU A 4 4.47 24.09 -34.51
C GLU A 4 4.17 23.39 -33.17
N PHE A 5 4.05 24.17 -32.09
CA PHE A 5 3.73 23.63 -30.77
C PHE A 5 2.24 23.33 -30.65
N ARG A 6 1.90 22.15 -30.13
CA ARG A 6 0.53 21.78 -29.76
C ARG A 6 0.19 22.40 -28.40
N THR A 7 -1.05 22.83 -28.25
CA THR A 7 -1.59 23.38 -27.00
C THR A 7 -2.81 22.58 -26.56
N GLU A 8 -3.12 22.61 -25.27
CA GLU A 8 -4.34 22.07 -24.68
C GLU A 8 -4.93 23.11 -23.70
N GLU A 9 -6.19 22.92 -23.31
CA GLU A 9 -6.79 23.70 -22.21
C GLU A 9 -6.22 23.25 -20.86
N THR A 10 -6.37 24.08 -19.82
CA THR A 10 -5.92 23.68 -18.47
C THR A 10 -6.75 22.48 -17.98
N PRO A 11 -6.12 21.32 -17.71
CA PRO A 11 -6.82 20.13 -17.25
C PRO A 11 -7.25 20.29 -15.77
N PRO A 12 -8.27 19.54 -15.32
CA PRO A 12 -8.57 19.45 -13.91
C PRO A 12 -7.44 18.73 -13.16
N TYR A 13 -6.95 19.36 -12.08
CA TYR A 13 -5.86 18.80 -11.28
C TYR A 13 -6.35 17.69 -10.36
N GLY A 14 -5.57 16.61 -10.23
CA GLY A 14 -5.89 15.48 -9.36
C GLY A 14 -7.12 14.66 -9.81
N GLU A 15 -7.68 14.94 -10.98
CA GLU A 15 -8.77 14.16 -11.57
C GLU A 15 -8.23 13.14 -12.59
N VAL A 16 -8.93 12.02 -12.71
CA VAL A 16 -8.57 10.95 -13.66
C VAL A 16 -9.20 11.23 -15.01
N GLU A 17 -8.35 11.52 -16.00
CA GLU A 17 -8.73 11.58 -17.40
C GLU A 17 -8.51 10.22 -18.07
N GLN A 18 -9.56 9.66 -18.68
CA GLN A 18 -9.43 8.44 -19.48
C GLN A 18 -8.93 8.78 -20.89
N VAL A 19 -7.65 8.50 -21.17
CA VAL A 19 -7.02 8.81 -22.47
C VAL A 19 -7.29 7.72 -23.50
N SER A 20 -7.24 6.45 -23.09
CA SER A 20 -7.56 5.28 -23.92
C SER A 20 -8.03 4.13 -23.02
N PRO A 21 -8.56 3.01 -23.53
CA PRO A 21 -9.07 1.92 -22.68
C PRO A 21 -8.10 1.39 -21.60
N LEU A 22 -6.79 1.53 -21.81
CA LEU A 22 -5.75 1.06 -20.88
C LEU A 22 -4.88 2.20 -20.30
N VAL A 23 -5.17 3.45 -20.63
CA VAL A 23 -4.34 4.60 -20.24
C VAL A 23 -5.21 5.67 -19.59
N ARG A 24 -4.85 6.01 -18.37
CA ARG A 24 -5.41 7.12 -17.60
C ARG A 24 -4.31 8.16 -17.34
N ARG A 25 -4.69 9.43 -17.25
CA ARG A 25 -3.80 10.56 -16.91
C ARG A 25 -4.33 11.27 -15.66
N VAL A 26 -3.43 11.62 -14.75
CA VAL A 26 -3.69 12.53 -13.62
C VAL A 26 -2.67 13.65 -13.70
N VAL A 27 -3.13 14.90 -13.67
CA VAL A 27 -2.23 16.06 -13.80
C VAL A 27 -1.99 16.69 -12.42
N ALA A 28 -0.72 16.84 -12.05
CA ALA A 28 -0.31 17.51 -10.82
C ALA A 28 -0.56 19.03 -10.91
N ASN A 29 -0.94 19.66 -9.80
CA ASN A 29 -1.12 21.11 -9.72
C ASN A 29 0.22 21.85 -9.55
N ASN A 30 1.13 21.68 -10.51
CA ASN A 30 2.47 22.27 -10.51
C ASN A 30 2.79 23.07 -11.79
N PRO A 31 1.89 23.96 -12.29
CA PRO A 31 2.12 24.68 -13.54
C PRO A 31 3.36 25.58 -13.48
N SER A 32 4.13 25.60 -14.56
CA SER A 32 5.34 26.42 -14.69
C SER A 32 5.79 26.52 -16.15
N ARG A 33 6.81 27.34 -16.40
CA ARG A 33 7.49 27.39 -17.71
C ARG A 33 8.10 26.06 -18.16
N PHE A 34 8.25 25.09 -17.26
CA PHE A 34 8.84 23.78 -17.53
C PHE A 34 7.80 22.65 -17.59
N THR A 35 6.67 22.82 -16.89
CA THR A 35 5.63 21.80 -16.72
C THR A 35 4.34 22.16 -17.46
N TYR A 36 4.31 23.28 -18.18
CA TYR A 36 3.14 23.81 -18.88
C TYR A 36 1.96 23.96 -17.91
N HIS A 37 0.85 23.24 -18.13
CA HIS A 37 -0.29 23.26 -17.21
C HIS A 37 -0.07 22.40 -15.95
N GLY A 38 0.91 21.48 -15.96
CA GLY A 38 1.22 20.57 -14.87
C GLY A 38 1.82 19.26 -15.40
N SER A 39 2.51 18.52 -14.54
CA SER A 39 3.08 17.21 -14.88
C SER A 39 1.99 16.16 -15.02
N GLY A 40 1.96 15.47 -16.17
CA GLY A 40 1.06 14.34 -16.39
C GLY A 40 1.66 13.05 -15.85
N THR A 41 1.00 12.46 -14.85
CA THR A 41 1.24 11.08 -14.40
C THR A 41 0.31 10.15 -15.15
N PHE A 42 0.84 9.03 -15.67
CA PHE A 42 0.05 8.06 -16.42
C PHE A 42 -0.12 6.75 -15.66
N ILE A 43 -1.32 6.19 -15.69
CA ILE A 43 -1.63 4.86 -15.13
C ILE A 43 -1.97 3.92 -16.28
N ILE A 44 -1.23 2.82 -16.36
CA ILE A 44 -1.31 1.84 -17.44
C ILE A 44 -1.89 0.54 -16.91
N GLY A 45 -3.01 0.10 -17.50
CA GLY A 45 -3.70 -1.14 -17.16
C GLY A 45 -5.23 -1.00 -17.20
N PRO A 46 -5.97 -2.04 -16.80
CA PRO A 46 -7.44 -2.02 -16.77
C PRO A 46 -7.98 -0.83 -15.96
N ALA A 47 -9.15 -0.32 -16.33
CA ALA A 47 -9.79 0.78 -15.62
C ALA A 47 -10.36 0.36 -14.25
N THR A 48 -10.63 -0.93 -14.05
CA THR A 48 -11.15 -1.49 -12.79
C THR A 48 -10.47 -2.81 -12.46
N GLY A 49 -10.08 -2.98 -11.20
CA GLY A 49 -9.35 -4.17 -10.73
C GLY A 49 -8.00 -4.41 -11.43
N GLY A 50 -7.37 -5.53 -11.08
CA GLY A 50 -6.17 -6.02 -11.74
C GLY A 50 -4.89 -5.25 -11.41
N ASP A 51 -3.85 -5.55 -12.19
CA ASP A 51 -2.52 -4.97 -12.03
C ASP A 51 -2.35 -3.74 -12.93
N VAL A 52 -1.68 -2.72 -12.39
CA VAL A 52 -1.37 -1.48 -13.09
C VAL A 52 0.09 -1.07 -12.89
N ALA A 53 0.57 -0.23 -13.79
CA ALA A 53 1.84 0.49 -13.67
C ALA A 53 1.59 2.00 -13.65
N ILE A 54 2.42 2.75 -12.92
CA ILE A 54 2.39 4.22 -12.93
C ILE A 54 3.67 4.72 -13.60
N ILE A 55 3.53 5.66 -14.54
CA ILE A 55 4.63 6.36 -15.21
C ILE A 55 4.68 7.79 -14.70
N ASP A 56 5.85 8.21 -14.21
CA ASP A 56 6.14 9.55 -13.67
C ASP A 56 5.15 9.97 -12.59
N PRO A 57 5.29 9.47 -11.35
CA PRO A 57 4.36 9.74 -10.25
C PRO A 57 4.27 11.22 -9.85
N GLY A 58 5.17 12.07 -10.35
CA GLY A 58 5.07 13.52 -10.20
C GLY A 58 5.85 14.07 -9.01
N PRO A 59 5.61 15.34 -8.64
CA PRO A 59 6.23 15.97 -7.48
C PRO A 59 5.75 15.33 -6.17
N ALA A 60 6.54 15.48 -5.10
CA ALA A 60 6.14 15.09 -3.75
C ALA A 60 5.14 16.11 -3.19
N ASP A 61 3.93 16.08 -3.73
CA ASP A 61 2.79 16.92 -3.37
C ASP A 61 1.69 16.01 -2.82
N ASP A 62 1.24 16.29 -1.60
CA ASP A 62 0.34 15.39 -0.86
C ASP A 62 -1.03 15.24 -1.56
N ASP A 63 -1.55 16.33 -2.15
CA ASP A 63 -2.83 16.31 -2.86
C ASP A 63 -2.74 15.46 -4.14
N HIS A 64 -1.64 15.59 -4.89
CA HIS A 64 -1.37 14.76 -6.07
C HIS A 64 -1.16 13.29 -5.71
N VAL A 65 -0.38 12.99 -4.67
CA VAL A 65 -0.18 11.61 -4.20
C VAL A 65 -1.52 10.99 -3.78
N ALA A 66 -2.34 11.71 -3.02
CA ALA A 66 -3.66 11.24 -2.63
C ALA A 66 -4.58 11.01 -3.84
N ALA A 67 -4.50 11.87 -4.87
CA ALA A 67 -5.23 11.66 -6.12
C ALA A 67 -4.78 10.39 -6.86
N LEU A 68 -3.47 10.13 -6.94
CA LEU A 68 -2.93 8.92 -7.55
C LEU A 68 -3.38 7.65 -6.80
N LEU A 69 -3.32 7.67 -5.48
CA LEU A 69 -3.74 6.52 -4.66
C LEU A 69 -5.25 6.24 -4.82
N ARG A 70 -6.09 7.27 -4.86
CA ARG A 70 -7.52 7.12 -5.20
C ARG A 70 -7.72 6.57 -6.62
N ALA A 71 -6.93 7.04 -7.59
CA ALA A 71 -7.06 6.62 -8.99
C ALA A 71 -6.75 5.12 -9.22
N VAL A 72 -5.99 4.50 -8.31
CA VAL A 72 -5.62 3.07 -8.36
C VAL A 72 -6.25 2.26 -7.23
N GLU A 73 -7.25 2.81 -6.53
CA GLU A 73 -7.96 2.10 -5.47
C GLU A 73 -8.58 0.79 -5.99
N GLY A 74 -8.42 -0.29 -5.22
CA GLY A 74 -8.85 -1.63 -5.63
C GLY A 74 -7.99 -2.27 -6.73
N GLN A 75 -6.86 -1.66 -7.11
CA GLN A 75 -5.90 -2.20 -8.07
C GLN A 75 -4.54 -2.45 -7.41
N SER A 76 -3.73 -3.32 -8.01
CA SER A 76 -2.34 -3.53 -7.58
C SER A 76 -1.39 -2.72 -8.45
N VAL A 77 -0.77 -1.68 -7.88
CA VAL A 77 0.38 -1.02 -8.50
C VAL A 77 1.58 -1.96 -8.42
N THR A 78 1.99 -2.52 -9.56
CA THR A 78 3.09 -3.48 -9.65
C THR A 78 4.41 -2.83 -10.05
N HIS A 79 4.35 -1.69 -10.74
CA HIS A 79 5.52 -0.99 -11.26
C HIS A 79 5.36 0.53 -11.13
N LEU A 80 6.45 1.19 -10.75
CA LEU A 80 6.64 2.63 -10.91
C LEU A 80 7.76 2.83 -11.94
N LEU A 81 7.43 3.45 -13.07
CA LEU A 81 8.38 3.77 -14.12
C LEU A 81 8.65 5.27 -14.07
N ILE A 82 9.91 5.62 -13.92
CA ILE A 82 10.35 7.02 -13.89
C ILE A 82 11.12 7.26 -15.19
N THR A 83 10.66 8.20 -16.00
CA THR A 83 11.30 8.54 -17.28
C THR A 83 12.67 9.19 -17.03
N HIS A 84 12.76 10.07 -16.03
CA HIS A 84 14.00 10.72 -15.60
C HIS A 84 13.84 11.37 -14.20
N THR A 85 14.94 11.89 -13.65
CA THR A 85 15.06 12.24 -12.24
C THR A 85 14.67 13.68 -11.88
N HIS A 86 13.98 14.41 -12.75
CA HIS A 86 13.58 15.77 -12.40
C HIS A 86 12.49 15.81 -11.31
N PRO A 87 12.42 16.90 -10.52
CA PRO A 87 11.54 16.99 -9.35
C PRO A 87 10.04 16.93 -9.66
N ASP A 88 9.67 17.16 -10.91
CA ASP A 88 8.29 17.16 -11.38
C ASP A 88 7.84 15.79 -11.91
N HIS A 89 8.72 14.77 -11.88
CA HIS A 89 8.42 13.40 -12.33
C HIS A 89 8.58 12.33 -11.25
N SER A 90 9.61 12.44 -10.41
CA SER A 90 10.12 11.31 -9.63
C SER A 90 9.83 11.30 -8.12
N PRO A 91 9.73 12.43 -7.39
CA PRO A 91 9.70 12.41 -5.93
C PRO A 91 8.49 11.68 -5.31
N ALA A 92 7.30 11.74 -5.93
CA ALA A 92 6.13 11.02 -5.43
C ALA A 92 6.28 9.48 -5.44
N ALA A 93 7.28 8.93 -6.15
CA ALA A 93 7.52 7.49 -6.17
C ALA A 93 7.73 6.91 -4.77
N ALA A 94 8.37 7.66 -3.87
CA ALA A 94 8.58 7.25 -2.49
C ALA A 94 7.24 7.12 -1.76
N ALA A 95 6.40 8.17 -1.79
CA ALA A 95 5.11 8.17 -1.12
C ALA A 95 4.12 7.13 -1.70
N VAL A 96 4.09 6.99 -3.03
CA VAL A 96 3.24 5.98 -3.69
C VAL A 96 3.71 4.56 -3.35
N LYS A 97 5.01 4.33 -3.21
CA LYS A 97 5.56 3.05 -2.72
C LYS A 97 5.26 2.84 -1.24
N GLU A 98 5.44 3.87 -0.43
CA GLU A 98 5.22 3.85 1.03
C GLU A 98 3.77 3.60 1.39
N ALA A 99 2.79 3.98 0.54
CA ALA A 99 1.39 3.57 0.71
C ALA A 99 1.18 2.04 0.73
N THR A 100 2.24 1.25 0.46
CA THR A 100 2.30 -0.19 0.63
C THR A 100 3.30 -0.57 1.74
N LEU A 101 2.85 -1.34 2.73
CA LEU A 101 3.73 -1.93 3.74
C LEU A 101 4.15 -3.34 3.33
N PHE A 102 5.44 -3.63 3.21
CA PHE A 102 5.93 -5.00 3.09
C PHE A 102 6.04 -5.61 4.48
N THR A 103 5.10 -6.49 4.83
CA THR A 103 4.96 -7.03 6.20
C THR A 103 5.84 -8.25 6.47
N GLY A 104 6.47 -8.81 5.43
CA GLY A 104 7.25 -10.04 5.57
C GLY A 104 6.39 -11.19 6.12
N ASP A 105 6.91 -11.89 7.13
CA ASP A 105 6.16 -12.92 7.87
C ASP A 105 5.47 -12.36 9.12
N HIS A 106 5.55 -11.07 9.39
CA HIS A 106 4.92 -10.46 10.57
C HIS A 106 3.39 -10.42 10.44
N VAL A 107 2.90 -10.14 9.23
CA VAL A 107 1.49 -10.33 8.84
C VAL A 107 1.52 -11.08 7.52
N MET A 108 0.88 -12.25 7.45
CA MET A 108 0.78 -13.08 6.25
C MET A 108 -0.66 -13.13 5.76
N GLY A 109 -0.87 -13.18 4.43
CA GLY A 109 -2.21 -13.17 3.84
C GLY A 109 -2.93 -14.53 3.83
N TRP A 110 -2.29 -15.59 4.32
CA TRP A 110 -2.79 -16.97 4.21
C TRP A 110 -2.82 -17.73 5.55
N SER A 111 -2.18 -17.22 6.60
CA SER A 111 -2.05 -17.89 7.90
C SER A 111 -1.57 -16.92 8.98
N THR A 112 -1.58 -17.35 10.24
CA THR A 112 -0.97 -16.61 11.36
C THR A 112 0.54 -16.89 11.45
N SER A 113 1.33 -15.92 11.86
CA SER A 113 2.79 -16.05 12.03
C SER A 113 3.17 -17.01 13.15
N VAL A 114 4.10 -17.93 12.91
CA VAL A 114 4.64 -18.79 13.97
C VAL A 114 5.66 -17.97 14.78
N VAL A 115 5.48 -17.94 16.10
CA VAL A 115 6.34 -17.19 17.03
C VAL A 115 6.89 -18.16 18.09
N PRO A 116 7.95 -18.93 17.77
CA PRO A 116 8.44 -19.98 18.64
C PRO A 116 9.47 -19.45 19.63
N ALA A 117 9.31 -19.75 20.92
CA ALA A 117 10.38 -19.54 21.89
C ALA A 117 11.53 -20.55 21.66
N PRO A 118 12.80 -20.20 21.94
CA PRO A 118 13.25 -18.92 22.50
C PRO A 118 13.50 -17.82 21.46
N ASP A 119 13.47 -18.15 20.16
CA ASP A 119 13.89 -17.23 19.09
C ASP A 119 12.85 -16.15 18.77
N GLY A 120 11.60 -16.32 19.21
CA GLY A 120 10.51 -15.37 19.08
C GLY A 120 9.78 -15.14 20.40
N ASP A 121 9.23 -13.93 20.54
CA ASP A 121 8.43 -13.49 21.69
C ASP A 121 7.03 -13.07 21.23
N LEU A 122 6.00 -13.66 21.85
CA LEU A 122 4.61 -13.38 21.49
C LEU A 122 4.15 -11.98 21.94
N ASN A 123 4.73 -11.43 23.01
CA ASN A 123 4.43 -10.07 23.46
C ASN A 123 4.98 -9.07 22.46
N ASP A 124 6.25 -9.22 22.04
CA ASP A 124 6.85 -8.35 21.01
C ASP A 124 6.05 -8.43 19.70
N TYR A 125 5.59 -9.64 19.34
CA TYR A 125 4.73 -9.83 18.17
C TYR A 125 3.42 -9.05 18.30
N LEU A 126 2.73 -9.15 19.45
CA LEU A 126 1.46 -8.46 19.68
C LEU A 126 1.61 -6.95 19.75
N GLU A 127 2.66 -6.44 20.42
CA GLU A 127 2.96 -5.02 20.47
C GLU A 127 3.18 -4.46 19.06
N ASN A 128 3.95 -5.17 18.22
CA ASN A 128 4.17 -4.72 16.85
C ASN A 128 2.91 -4.82 15.99
N LEU A 129 2.02 -5.81 16.19
CA LEU A 129 0.71 -5.82 15.54
C LEU A 129 -0.16 -4.63 15.97
N GLU A 130 -0.15 -4.24 17.24
CA GLU A 130 -0.89 -3.08 17.73
C GLU A 130 -0.39 -1.78 17.08
N ARG A 131 0.93 -1.65 16.87
CA ARG A 131 1.51 -0.51 16.14
C ARG A 131 1.04 -0.40 14.69
N LEU A 132 0.64 -1.51 14.07
CA LEU A 132 0.09 -1.51 12.70
C LEU A 132 -1.31 -0.87 12.63
N LEU A 133 -2.04 -0.78 13.75
CA LEU A 133 -3.40 -0.22 13.76
C LEU A 133 -3.43 1.29 13.54
N ASP A 134 -2.34 2.00 13.88
CA ASP A 134 -2.20 3.45 13.70
C ASP A 134 -1.46 3.82 12.41
N ARG A 135 -1.14 2.84 11.57
CA ARG A 135 -0.37 3.05 10.35
C ARG A 135 -1.23 3.55 9.19
N PRO A 136 -0.69 4.44 8.33
CA PRO A 136 -1.45 5.02 7.23
C PRO A 136 -1.53 4.14 5.98
N GLU A 137 -0.72 3.06 5.88
CA GLU A 137 -0.72 2.23 4.67
C GLU A 137 -2.01 1.44 4.52
N THR A 138 -2.57 1.49 3.31
CA THR A 138 -3.85 0.85 2.98
C THR A 138 -3.68 -0.52 2.34
N THR A 139 -2.45 -0.96 2.06
CA THR A 139 -2.16 -2.30 1.53
C THR A 139 -0.93 -2.91 2.16
N TYR A 140 -1.06 -4.13 2.69
CA TYR A 140 0.05 -4.92 3.23
C TYR A 140 0.43 -6.03 2.25
N ARG A 141 1.73 -6.13 1.93
CA ARG A 141 2.30 -7.14 1.03
C ARG A 141 3.16 -8.11 1.82
N PRO A 142 2.63 -9.30 2.16
CA PRO A 142 3.36 -10.29 2.93
C PRO A 142 4.40 -11.01 2.06
N THR A 143 5.37 -11.68 2.70
CA THR A 143 6.23 -12.65 2.00
C THR A 143 5.43 -13.86 1.53
N HIS A 144 4.36 -14.21 2.26
CA HIS A 144 3.52 -15.35 1.97
C HIS A 144 2.03 -14.98 1.93
N GLY A 145 1.34 -15.50 0.91
CA GLY A 145 -0.09 -15.26 0.68
C GLY A 145 -0.37 -14.02 -0.19
N PRO A 146 -1.65 -13.74 -0.48
CA PRO A 146 -2.06 -12.57 -1.23
C PRO A 146 -1.85 -11.27 -0.42
N ALA A 147 -1.88 -10.13 -1.11
CA ALA A 147 -1.88 -8.82 -0.46
C ALA A 147 -3.17 -8.63 0.37
N ILE A 148 -3.05 -7.87 1.46
CA ILE A 148 -4.16 -7.49 2.34
C ILE A 148 -4.49 -6.03 2.05
N THR A 149 -5.60 -5.78 1.37
CA THR A 149 -6.03 -4.43 0.91
C THR A 149 -6.94 -3.69 1.89
N ASP A 150 -7.27 -4.32 3.01
CA ASP A 150 -7.99 -3.72 4.14
C ASP A 150 -7.30 -4.15 5.44
N PRO A 151 -6.15 -3.54 5.77
CA PRO A 151 -5.23 -4.07 6.76
C PRO A 151 -5.73 -3.93 8.20
N ILE A 152 -6.50 -2.88 8.53
CA ILE A 152 -6.91 -2.62 9.92
C ILE A 152 -7.84 -3.72 10.46
N PRO A 153 -8.94 -4.10 9.79
CA PRO A 153 -9.76 -5.21 10.24
C PRO A 153 -8.99 -6.54 10.26
N TYR A 154 -8.09 -6.75 9.30
CA TYR A 154 -7.29 -7.97 9.22
C TYR A 154 -6.33 -8.13 10.41
N VAL A 155 -5.56 -7.08 10.72
CA VAL A 155 -4.64 -7.06 11.88
C VAL A 155 -5.42 -7.17 13.19
N THR A 156 -6.56 -6.49 13.31
CA THR A 156 -7.43 -6.62 14.49
C THR A 156 -7.85 -8.07 14.72
N ALA A 157 -8.26 -8.78 13.67
CA ALA A 157 -8.63 -10.20 13.77
C ALA A 157 -7.44 -11.08 14.18
N LEU A 158 -6.21 -10.78 13.74
CA LEU A 158 -5.01 -11.51 14.18
C LEU A 158 -4.75 -11.32 15.69
N ILE A 159 -4.86 -10.08 16.18
CA ILE A 159 -4.69 -9.76 17.60
C ILE A 159 -5.75 -10.51 18.43
N GLU A 160 -7.02 -10.43 18.03
CA GLU A 160 -8.12 -11.10 18.71
C GLU A 160 -7.96 -12.63 18.73
N HIS A 161 -7.53 -13.21 17.60
CA HIS A 161 -7.24 -14.63 17.51
C HIS A 161 -6.15 -15.07 18.50
N ARG A 162 -5.07 -14.28 18.63
CA ARG A 162 -3.98 -14.58 19.58
C ARG A 162 -4.43 -14.46 21.03
N ARG A 163 -5.14 -13.39 21.38
CA ARG A 163 -5.71 -13.22 22.74
C ARG A 163 -6.73 -14.31 23.07
N MET A 164 -7.48 -14.81 22.08
CA MET A 164 -8.36 -15.96 22.26
C MET A 164 -7.58 -17.23 22.60
N ARG A 165 -6.50 -17.53 21.86
CA ARG A 165 -5.64 -18.69 22.14
C ARG A 165 -4.98 -18.60 23.52
N GLU A 166 -4.54 -17.41 23.93
CA GLU A 166 -4.01 -17.18 25.27
C GLU A 166 -5.02 -17.52 26.36
N ARG A 167 -6.26 -17.03 26.24
CA ARG A 167 -7.35 -17.37 27.19
C ARG A 167 -7.59 -18.87 27.28
N GLN A 168 -7.60 -19.58 26.14
CA GLN A 168 -7.77 -21.03 26.12
C GLN A 168 -6.68 -21.77 26.91
N ILE A 169 -5.43 -21.28 26.87
CA ILE A 169 -4.32 -21.85 27.64
C ILE A 169 -4.52 -21.58 29.14
N VAL A 170 -4.88 -20.34 29.51
CA VAL A 170 -5.16 -19.97 30.91
C VAL A 170 -6.29 -20.83 31.47
N ASP A 171 -7.39 -21.00 30.73
CA ASP A 171 -8.53 -21.81 31.14
C ASP A 171 -8.15 -23.29 31.30
N ALA A 172 -7.33 -23.84 30.41
CA ALA A 172 -6.84 -25.21 30.53
C ALA A 172 -5.99 -25.43 31.78
N LEU A 173 -5.25 -24.40 32.21
CA LEU A 173 -4.39 -24.42 33.40
C LEU A 173 -5.13 -24.10 34.70
N ALA A 174 -6.37 -23.63 34.65
CA ALA A 174 -7.15 -23.26 35.84
C ALA A 174 -7.34 -24.44 36.83
N GLY A 175 -7.28 -25.67 36.34
CA GLY A 175 -7.36 -26.90 37.15
C GLY A 175 -6.02 -27.40 37.72
N GLY A 176 -4.92 -26.68 37.51
CA GLY A 176 -3.57 -27.06 37.96
C GLY A 176 -2.59 -27.33 36.79
N PRO A 177 -1.32 -27.64 37.11
CA PRO A 177 -0.26 -27.80 36.12
C PRO A 177 -0.57 -28.90 35.09
N ARG A 178 -0.31 -28.63 33.81
CA ARG A 178 -0.46 -29.57 32.70
C ARG A 178 0.81 -29.63 31.84
N GLY A 179 1.06 -30.76 31.20
CA GLY A 179 2.16 -30.91 30.24
C GLY A 179 1.80 -30.33 28.87
N ILE A 180 2.80 -29.86 28.11
CA ILE A 180 2.62 -29.18 26.81
C ILE A 180 1.73 -30.00 25.86
N ILE A 181 2.00 -31.29 25.68
CA ILE A 181 1.24 -32.18 24.78
C ILE A 181 -0.26 -32.23 25.10
N SER A 182 -0.66 -31.96 26.34
CA SER A 182 -2.09 -31.96 26.73
C SER A 182 -2.83 -30.64 26.46
N ILE A 183 -2.11 -29.60 26.02
CA ILE A 183 -2.64 -28.26 25.71
C ILE A 183 -2.63 -27.97 24.20
N VAL A 184 -1.69 -28.57 23.46
CA VAL A 184 -1.50 -28.39 22.01
C VAL A 184 -2.50 -29.19 21.19
#